data_AF-A0A1I1CPK7-F1
#
_entry.id   AF-A0A1I1CPK7-F1
#
_cell.length_a   1.000
_cell.length_b   1.000
_cell.length_c   1.000
_cell.angle_alpha   90.00
_cell.angle_beta   90.00
_cell.angle_gamma   90.00
#
_symmetry.space_group_name_H-M   'P 1'
#
loop_
_entity.id
_entity.type
_entity.pdbx_description
1 polymer ?
#
loop_
_entity_poly.entity_id
_entity_poly.type
_entity_poly.pdbx_seq_one_letter_code
_entity_poly.pdbx_strand_id
1 'polypeptide(L)'
;MRLLRQLRERRGWSWTDLARGLRDTARQLAVTSLMNRQVASIQRTVARWESLTSRTSPGDRYQFLLAHLYARTPSGDLALGTGSDFAALLDALRHFGAPPQRIRQLVELITQSAGGEGRDLLAVLSPTTHSSVAAVERDPSRLDPDLLSQLQDAVAAINGQVGSTPFVRLQLQLAPIVESCGRLLQFDHVGPYDELMLLATDTYALAARLAFETRDDEIAMALYADATEVAGRLKDRSHRAAVQTSHTMVALHATNNVDAALKIARAATADAHRGTSYAIRARAHAVHAEICARSGQAREATEALDRAWKTVDQLTVDDPHGGFNVDRLNGFDGLCALHIGDAGRAHQSLDRSLSALRLSGDLVQRGIVNADLALARLRLGDPFACVDLLHEAVDITAATGGRVPAQRIRLARRDLRPWRAENFLAELDDHIHDTLIGR
;
A
#
# COMPACT_ATOMS: atom_id res chain seq x y z
N MET A 1 -11.34 -20.74 -23.80
CA MET A 1 -12.01 -21.22 -22.55
C MET A 1 -12.81 -20.11 -21.87
N ARG A 2 -14.02 -20.42 -21.37
CA ARG A 2 -15.03 -19.49 -20.78
C ARG A 2 -15.22 -19.71 -19.26
N LEU A 3 -14.16 -20.03 -18.51
CA LEU A 3 -14.29 -20.55 -17.14
C LEU A 3 -15.06 -19.63 -16.16
N LEU A 4 -14.76 -18.33 -16.12
CA LEU A 4 -15.50 -17.38 -15.25
C LEU A 4 -16.98 -17.24 -15.65
N ARG A 5 -17.26 -17.20 -16.96
CA ARG A 5 -18.62 -17.18 -17.49
C ARG A 5 -19.37 -18.47 -17.13
N GLN A 6 -18.72 -19.62 -17.27
CA GLN A 6 -19.29 -20.92 -16.90
C GLN A 6 -19.55 -21.04 -15.40
N LEU A 7 -18.69 -20.51 -14.54
CA LEU A 7 -18.92 -20.44 -13.09
C LEU A 7 -20.18 -19.63 -12.77
N ARG A 8 -20.30 -18.44 -13.36
CA ARG A 8 -21.47 -17.59 -13.18
C ARG A 8 -22.75 -18.25 -13.69
N GLU A 9 -22.71 -18.79 -14.92
CA GLU A 9 -23.86 -19.45 -15.54
C GLU A 9 -24.28 -20.73 -14.79
N ARG A 10 -23.34 -21.48 -14.19
CA ARG A 10 -23.65 -22.64 -13.33
C ARG A 10 -24.46 -22.27 -12.08
N ARG A 11 -24.27 -21.06 -11.55
CA ARG A 11 -25.11 -20.52 -10.46
C ARG A 11 -26.44 -19.91 -10.96
N GLY A 12 -26.71 -19.96 -12.25
CA GLY A 12 -27.88 -19.31 -12.85
C GLY A 12 -27.82 -17.77 -12.78
N TRP A 13 -26.65 -17.19 -12.54
CA TRP A 13 -26.51 -15.76 -12.30
C TRP A 13 -26.38 -14.98 -13.60
N SER A 14 -27.07 -13.83 -13.69
CA SER A 14 -26.77 -12.79 -14.68
C SER A 14 -25.49 -12.02 -14.29
N TRP A 15 -24.97 -11.17 -15.18
CA TRP A 15 -23.89 -10.26 -14.80
C TRP A 15 -24.28 -9.32 -13.65
N THR A 16 -25.55 -8.91 -13.61
CA THR A 16 -26.08 -8.07 -12.54
C THR A 16 -26.11 -8.83 -11.22
N ASP A 17 -26.43 -10.13 -11.22
CA ASP A 17 -26.45 -10.94 -10.00
C ASP A 17 -25.04 -11.15 -9.45
N LEU A 18 -24.06 -11.47 -10.30
CA LEU A 18 -22.67 -11.53 -9.87
C LEU A 18 -22.17 -10.17 -9.36
N ALA A 19 -22.55 -9.06 -10.01
CA ALA A 19 -22.19 -7.73 -9.54
C ALA A 19 -22.80 -7.38 -8.18
N ARG A 20 -24.06 -7.78 -7.92
CA ARG A 20 -24.68 -7.64 -6.59
C ARG A 20 -23.95 -8.51 -5.57
N GLY A 21 -23.70 -9.78 -5.89
CA GLY A 21 -22.96 -10.71 -5.03
C GLY A 21 -21.59 -10.16 -4.64
N LEU A 22 -20.81 -9.66 -5.60
CA LEU A 22 -19.52 -9.02 -5.33
C LEU A 22 -19.64 -7.78 -4.44
N ARG A 23 -20.67 -6.94 -4.63
CA ARG A 23 -20.91 -5.77 -3.78
C ARG A 23 -21.32 -6.17 -2.37
N ASP A 24 -22.15 -7.19 -2.24
CA ASP A 24 -22.64 -7.65 -0.94
C ASP A 24 -21.54 -8.37 -0.16
N THR A 25 -20.69 -9.17 -0.84
CA THR A 25 -19.44 -9.68 -0.27
C THR A 25 -18.49 -8.54 0.12
N ALA A 26 -18.38 -7.49 -0.71
CA ALA A 26 -17.59 -6.31 -0.35
C ALA A 26 -18.13 -5.58 0.89
N ARG A 27 -19.45 -5.50 1.07
CA ARG A 27 -20.08 -4.95 2.29
C ARG A 27 -19.77 -5.81 3.51
N GLN A 28 -19.94 -7.13 3.39
CA GLN A 28 -19.64 -8.07 4.46
C GLN A 28 -18.18 -8.02 4.91
N LEU A 29 -17.26 -7.72 3.98
CA LEU A 29 -15.82 -7.65 4.22
C LEU A 29 -15.31 -6.21 4.38
N ALA A 30 -16.21 -5.24 4.54
CA ALA A 30 -15.88 -3.83 4.70
C ALA A 30 -14.94 -3.23 3.62
N VAL A 31 -15.02 -3.71 2.37
CA VAL A 31 -14.20 -3.20 1.24
C VAL A 31 -14.82 -1.92 0.66
N THR A 32 -14.41 -0.76 1.20
CA THR A 32 -15.02 0.57 0.99
C THR A 32 -15.18 0.97 -0.48
N SER A 33 -14.19 0.67 -1.29
CA SER A 33 -14.13 1.00 -2.72
C SER A 33 -15.20 0.35 -3.60
N LEU A 34 -15.76 -0.78 -3.15
CA LEU A 34 -16.74 -1.57 -3.88
C LEU A 34 -18.10 -1.64 -3.18
N MET A 35 -18.16 -1.56 -1.86
CA MET A 35 -19.43 -1.62 -1.12
C MET A 35 -20.42 -0.51 -1.53
N ASN A 36 -19.90 0.67 -1.89
CA ASN A 36 -20.68 1.86 -2.28
C ASN A 36 -20.72 2.08 -3.80
N ARG A 37 -20.02 1.22 -4.57
CA ARG A 37 -19.96 1.37 -6.02
C ARG A 37 -21.29 0.96 -6.64
N GLN A 38 -21.73 1.71 -7.65
CA GLN A 38 -22.94 1.38 -8.41
C GLN A 38 -22.80 -0.01 -9.07
N VAL A 39 -23.85 -0.84 -8.93
CA VAL A 39 -23.89 -2.21 -9.49
C VAL A 39 -23.60 -2.21 -10.99
N ALA A 40 -24.10 -1.23 -11.74
CA ALA A 40 -23.85 -1.10 -13.16
C ALA A 40 -22.36 -0.96 -13.51
N SER A 41 -21.56 -0.33 -12.64
CA SER A 41 -20.11 -0.20 -12.83
C SER A 41 -19.36 -1.51 -12.60
N ILE A 42 -19.76 -2.26 -11.56
CA ILE A 42 -19.23 -3.59 -11.28
C ILE A 42 -19.63 -4.55 -12.42
N GLN A 43 -20.88 -4.49 -12.88
CA GLN A 43 -21.40 -5.28 -14.00
C GLN A 43 -20.57 -5.07 -15.28
N ARG A 44 -20.25 -3.82 -15.64
CA ARG A 44 -19.37 -3.52 -16.78
C ARG A 44 -17.97 -4.13 -16.61
N THR A 45 -17.48 -4.23 -15.38
CA THR A 45 -16.18 -4.84 -15.09
C THR A 45 -16.24 -6.36 -15.24
N VAL A 46 -17.29 -7.00 -14.72
CA VAL A 46 -17.56 -8.44 -14.91
C VAL A 46 -17.66 -8.79 -16.40
N ALA A 47 -18.43 -8.01 -17.17
CA ALA A 47 -18.61 -8.24 -18.60
C ALA A 47 -17.30 -8.16 -19.38
N ARG A 48 -16.34 -7.33 -18.96
CA ARG A 48 -15.00 -7.24 -19.58
C ARG A 48 -14.17 -8.51 -19.36
N TRP A 49 -14.24 -9.12 -18.17
CA TRP A 49 -13.52 -10.39 -17.91
C TRP A 49 -14.03 -11.53 -18.78
N GLU A 50 -15.33 -11.50 -19.09
CA GLU A 50 -16.00 -12.51 -19.90
C GLU A 50 -16.00 -12.20 -21.40
N SER A 51 -15.50 -11.02 -21.80
CA SER A 51 -15.42 -10.60 -23.20
C SER A 51 -14.54 -11.52 -24.03
N LEU A 52 -14.94 -11.74 -25.29
CA LEU A 52 -14.18 -12.52 -26.27
C LEU A 52 -13.14 -11.68 -27.01
N THR A 53 -13.31 -10.35 -27.06
CA THR A 53 -12.50 -9.44 -27.90
C THR A 53 -11.52 -8.60 -27.11
N SER A 54 -11.78 -8.35 -25.82
CA SER A 54 -10.91 -7.56 -24.94
C SER A 54 -10.96 -8.14 -23.53
N ARG A 55 -10.29 -9.28 -23.36
CA ARG A 55 -10.29 -10.03 -22.11
C ARG A 55 -9.32 -9.40 -21.13
N THR A 56 -9.84 -8.85 -20.04
CA THR A 56 -9.04 -8.39 -18.90
C THR A 56 -9.12 -9.41 -17.77
N SER A 57 -8.03 -9.57 -17.02
CA SER A 57 -8.04 -10.39 -15.80
C SER A 57 -8.76 -9.65 -14.66
N PRO A 58 -9.48 -10.33 -13.76
CA PRO A 58 -9.93 -9.73 -12.52
C PRO A 58 -8.71 -9.24 -11.72
N GLY A 59 -8.71 -7.96 -11.35
CA GLY A 59 -7.66 -7.44 -10.46
C GLY A 59 -7.74 -8.05 -9.05
N ASP A 60 -6.65 -7.96 -8.28
CA ASP A 60 -6.46 -8.65 -7.01
C ASP A 60 -7.66 -8.56 -6.06
N ARG A 61 -8.24 -7.36 -5.92
CA ARG A 61 -9.44 -7.12 -5.11
C ARG A 61 -10.64 -7.95 -5.57
N TYR A 62 -10.88 -8.02 -6.87
CA TYR A 62 -11.97 -8.82 -7.41
C TYR A 62 -11.68 -10.31 -7.32
N GLN A 63 -10.43 -10.74 -7.51
CA GLN A 63 -10.06 -12.14 -7.26
C GLN A 63 -10.36 -12.55 -5.83
N PHE A 64 -10.08 -11.67 -4.87
CA PHE A 64 -10.39 -11.85 -3.46
C PHE A 64 -11.90 -11.94 -3.19
N LEU A 65 -12.70 -11.00 -3.72
CA LEU A 65 -14.16 -11.05 -3.55
C LEU A 65 -14.78 -12.27 -4.23
N LEU A 66 -14.29 -12.63 -5.42
CA LEU A 66 -14.69 -13.86 -6.12
C LEU A 66 -14.33 -15.09 -5.28
N ALA A 67 -13.15 -15.12 -4.67
CA ALA A 67 -12.72 -16.21 -3.79
C ALA A 67 -13.70 -16.38 -2.63
N HIS A 68 -14.06 -15.31 -1.92
CA HIS A 68 -15.07 -15.38 -0.85
C HIS A 68 -16.46 -15.79 -1.34
N LEU A 69 -16.88 -15.27 -2.49
CA LEU A 69 -18.20 -15.53 -3.04
C LEU A 69 -18.35 -16.99 -3.52
N TYR A 70 -17.33 -17.54 -4.16
CA TYR A 70 -17.35 -18.90 -4.71
C TYR A 70 -16.82 -19.98 -3.73
N ALA A 71 -16.18 -19.58 -2.63
CA ALA A 71 -15.87 -20.46 -1.49
C ALA A 71 -17.10 -21.03 -0.80
N ARG A 72 -18.26 -20.37 -0.96
CA ARG A 72 -19.53 -20.81 -0.38
C ARG A 72 -20.48 -21.35 -1.44
N THR A 73 -21.19 -22.42 -1.14
CA THR A 73 -22.29 -22.95 -1.94
C THR A 73 -23.46 -21.94 -1.98
N PRO A 74 -24.45 -22.13 -2.88
CA PRO A 74 -25.70 -21.36 -2.82
C PRO A 74 -26.45 -21.47 -1.48
N SER A 75 -26.25 -22.54 -0.72
CA SER A 75 -26.78 -22.71 0.65
C SER A 75 -25.97 -21.99 1.73
N GLY A 76 -24.79 -21.45 1.39
CA GLY A 76 -23.90 -20.71 2.30
C GLY A 76 -22.79 -21.54 2.94
N ASP A 77 -22.81 -22.85 2.74
CA ASP A 77 -21.82 -23.81 3.25
C ASP A 77 -20.48 -23.64 2.55
N LEU A 78 -19.39 -23.83 3.29
CA LEU A 78 -18.06 -23.74 2.71
C LEU A 78 -17.73 -24.98 1.87
N ALA A 79 -17.30 -24.78 0.62
CA ALA A 79 -16.89 -25.85 -0.28
C ALA A 79 -15.60 -25.46 -1.01
N LEU A 80 -14.46 -26.00 -0.54
CA LEU A 80 -13.11 -25.71 -1.10
C LEU A 80 -12.50 -26.86 -1.88
N GLY A 81 -13.04 -28.08 -1.72
CA GLY A 81 -12.49 -29.30 -2.31
C GLY A 81 -12.61 -29.36 -3.83
N THR A 82 -11.99 -30.39 -4.42
CA THR A 82 -12.07 -30.68 -5.85
C THR A 82 -13.52 -30.78 -6.31
N GLY A 83 -13.86 -30.13 -7.43
CA GLY A 83 -15.22 -30.08 -7.97
C GLY A 83 -16.09 -28.93 -7.41
N SER A 84 -15.61 -28.19 -6.41
CA SER A 84 -16.28 -26.97 -5.92
C SER A 84 -16.19 -25.82 -6.94
N ASP A 85 -17.10 -24.87 -6.81
CA ASP A 85 -17.01 -23.61 -7.55
C ASP A 85 -15.73 -22.83 -7.21
N PHE A 86 -15.26 -22.94 -5.97
CA PHE A 86 -14.01 -22.33 -5.54
C PHE A 86 -12.81 -22.91 -6.28
N ALA A 87 -12.69 -24.24 -6.35
CA ALA A 87 -11.62 -24.90 -7.10
C ALA A 87 -11.66 -24.49 -8.58
N ALA A 88 -12.86 -24.47 -9.18
CA ALA A 88 -13.03 -24.03 -10.56
C ALA A 88 -12.73 -22.53 -10.77
N LEU A 89 -12.95 -21.68 -9.75
CA LEU A 89 -12.51 -20.28 -9.77
C LEU A 89 -10.99 -20.18 -9.77
N LEU A 90 -10.30 -20.92 -8.90
CA LEU A 90 -8.84 -20.91 -8.86
C LEU A 90 -8.25 -21.37 -10.19
N ASP A 91 -8.84 -22.40 -10.81
CA ASP A 91 -8.47 -22.81 -12.17
C ASP A 91 -8.73 -21.70 -13.18
N ALA A 92 -9.86 -21.00 -13.09
CA ALA A 92 -10.13 -19.86 -13.95
C ALA A 92 -9.04 -18.80 -13.80
N LEU A 93 -8.70 -18.41 -12.57
CA LEU A 93 -7.67 -17.42 -12.28
C LEU A 93 -6.30 -17.85 -12.81
N ARG A 94 -5.90 -19.12 -12.66
CA ARG A 94 -4.66 -19.64 -13.29
C ARG A 94 -4.65 -19.43 -14.80
N HIS A 95 -5.77 -19.69 -15.48
CA HIS A 95 -5.90 -19.45 -16.93
C HIS A 95 -5.88 -17.96 -17.32
N PHE A 96 -6.16 -17.08 -16.37
CA PHE A 96 -6.03 -15.63 -16.53
C PHE A 96 -4.63 -15.11 -16.18
N GLY A 97 -3.67 -16.01 -15.89
CA GLY A 97 -2.33 -15.64 -15.42
C GLY A 97 -2.40 -15.09 -14.00
N ALA A 98 -3.00 -15.85 -13.07
CA ALA A 98 -2.90 -15.56 -11.65
C ALA A 98 -1.80 -16.43 -11.00
N PRO A 99 -0.91 -15.85 -10.17
CA PRO A 99 0.32 -16.52 -9.76
C PRO A 99 0.03 -17.76 -8.91
N PRO A 100 0.84 -18.83 -8.93
CA PRO A 100 0.70 -19.92 -7.96
C PRO A 100 0.75 -19.43 -6.50
N GLN A 101 1.58 -18.42 -6.21
CA GLN A 101 1.63 -17.72 -4.92
C GLN A 101 0.29 -17.05 -4.61
N ARG A 102 -0.31 -16.35 -5.58
CA ARG A 102 -1.61 -15.69 -5.41
C ARG A 102 -2.72 -16.71 -5.20
N ILE A 103 -2.70 -17.82 -5.92
CA ILE A 103 -3.64 -18.92 -5.73
C ILE A 103 -3.50 -19.50 -4.33
N ARG A 104 -2.25 -19.76 -3.87
CA ARG A 104 -1.99 -20.17 -2.48
C ARG A 104 -2.51 -19.15 -1.47
N GLN A 105 -2.25 -17.86 -1.67
CA GLN A 105 -2.77 -16.79 -0.82
C GLN A 105 -4.29 -16.79 -0.74
N LEU A 106 -4.99 -16.97 -1.86
CA LEU A 106 -6.46 -17.05 -1.88
C LEU A 106 -6.96 -18.29 -1.13
N VAL A 107 -6.29 -19.44 -1.30
CA VAL A 107 -6.63 -20.67 -0.57
C VAL A 107 -6.40 -20.51 0.93
N GLU A 108 -5.21 -20.04 1.33
CA GLU A 108 -4.85 -19.81 2.74
C GLU A 108 -5.81 -18.85 3.40
N LEU A 109 -6.15 -17.75 2.72
CA LEU A 109 -7.09 -16.75 3.24
C LEU A 109 -8.46 -17.36 3.50
N ILE A 110 -9.00 -18.11 2.55
CA ILE A 110 -10.33 -18.72 2.69
C ILE A 110 -10.31 -19.86 3.72
N THR A 111 -9.24 -20.64 3.77
CA THR A 111 -9.08 -21.75 4.72
C THR A 111 -8.95 -21.24 6.16
N GLN A 112 -8.25 -20.12 6.37
CA GLN A 112 -8.18 -19.44 7.67
C GLN A 112 -9.55 -18.87 8.08
N SER A 113 -10.34 -18.38 7.13
CA SER A 113 -11.73 -17.95 7.41
C SER A 113 -12.70 -19.12 7.73
N ALA A 114 -12.26 -20.37 7.53
CA ALA A 114 -13.07 -21.58 7.60
C ALA A 114 -12.78 -22.47 8.81
N GLY A 115 -11.54 -22.45 9.32
CA GLY A 115 -11.03 -23.40 10.33
C GLY A 115 -11.54 -23.19 11.76
N GLY A 116 -12.30 -22.12 12.04
CA GLY A 116 -12.86 -21.88 13.36
C GLY A 116 -13.46 -20.50 13.45
N GLU A 117 -14.79 -20.44 13.40
CA GLU A 117 -15.62 -19.21 13.48
C GLU A 117 -15.32 -18.20 12.36
N GLY A 118 -16.33 -17.55 11.81
CA GLY A 118 -16.16 -16.37 10.93
C GLY A 118 -15.54 -15.15 11.64
N ARG A 119 -14.74 -15.38 12.70
CA ARG A 119 -14.09 -14.39 13.55
C ARG A 119 -12.68 -14.05 13.09
N ASP A 120 -11.97 -14.83 12.28
CA ASP A 120 -10.53 -14.58 12.08
C ASP A 120 -10.14 -13.58 10.96
N LEU A 121 -11.11 -13.12 10.15
CA LEU A 121 -10.96 -11.90 9.34
C LEU A 121 -11.39 -10.63 10.11
N LEU A 122 -11.99 -10.81 11.29
CA LEU A 122 -12.40 -9.78 12.25
C LEU A 122 -11.62 -9.89 13.58
N ALA A 123 -10.67 -10.81 13.72
CA ALA A 123 -9.92 -11.11 14.94
C ALA A 123 -8.79 -10.11 15.22
N VAL A 124 -8.69 -9.08 14.39
CA VAL A 124 -7.86 -7.91 14.68
C VAL A 124 -8.32 -7.25 15.97
N LEU A 125 -9.63 -7.27 16.23
CA LEU A 125 -10.21 -6.81 17.47
C LEU A 125 -10.70 -8.04 18.24
N SER A 126 -10.32 -8.14 19.51
CA SER A 126 -10.87 -9.17 20.38
C SER A 126 -12.41 -9.08 20.39
N PRO A 127 -13.15 -10.18 20.62
CA PRO A 127 -14.62 -10.14 20.73
C PRO A 127 -15.09 -9.09 21.74
N THR A 128 -14.31 -8.88 22.80
CA THR A 128 -14.47 -7.81 23.78
C THR A 128 -14.32 -6.42 23.16
N THR A 129 -13.26 -6.16 22.38
CA THR A 129 -13.05 -4.88 21.70
C THR A 129 -14.18 -4.56 20.70
N HIS A 130 -14.67 -5.54 19.94
CA HIS A 130 -15.84 -5.38 19.06
C HIS A 130 -17.10 -4.96 19.84
N SER A 131 -17.37 -5.63 20.97
CA SER A 131 -18.52 -5.32 21.80
C SER A 131 -18.45 -3.92 22.41
N SER A 132 -17.23 -3.49 22.79
CA SER A 132 -16.97 -2.15 23.32
C SER A 132 -17.17 -1.07 22.27
N VAL A 133 -16.66 -1.24 21.04
CA VAL A 133 -16.89 -0.30 19.94
C VAL A 133 -18.39 -0.15 19.66
N ALA A 134 -19.13 -1.25 19.55
CA ALA A 134 -20.58 -1.22 19.34
C ALA A 134 -21.34 -0.59 20.53
N ALA A 135 -20.79 -0.64 21.74
CA ALA A 135 -21.35 0.04 22.91
C ALA A 135 -21.13 1.56 22.85
N VAL A 136 -19.92 2.01 22.45
CA VAL A 136 -19.62 3.44 22.25
C VAL A 136 -20.45 4.03 21.12
N GLU A 137 -20.70 3.28 20.04
CA GLU A 137 -21.57 3.74 18.95
C GLU A 137 -23.02 4.01 19.40
N ARG A 138 -23.50 3.32 20.43
CA ARG A 138 -24.83 3.56 21.01
C ARG A 138 -24.82 4.67 22.06
N ASP A 139 -23.67 4.89 22.69
CA ASP A 139 -23.48 5.82 23.79
C ASP A 139 -22.04 6.36 23.76
N PRO A 140 -21.81 7.49 23.04
CA PRO A 140 -20.47 8.07 22.88
C PRO A 140 -19.78 8.41 24.20
N SER A 141 -20.53 8.59 25.29
CA SER A 141 -19.97 8.85 26.63
C SER A 141 -19.18 7.67 27.20
N ARG A 142 -19.30 6.48 26.59
CA ARG A 142 -18.55 5.26 26.97
C ARG A 142 -17.17 5.16 26.32
N LEU A 143 -16.74 6.17 25.56
CA LEU A 143 -15.41 6.17 24.98
C LEU A 143 -14.36 6.23 26.10
N ASP A 144 -13.61 5.14 26.22
CA ASP A 144 -12.60 4.92 27.26
C ASP A 144 -11.19 4.93 26.62
N PRO A 145 -10.19 5.59 27.23
CA PRO A 145 -8.78 5.48 26.86
C PRO A 145 -8.27 4.05 26.62
N ASP A 146 -8.71 3.06 27.39
CA ASP A 146 -8.25 1.67 27.24
C ASP A 146 -8.69 1.08 25.89
N LEU A 147 -9.91 1.41 25.44
CA LEU A 147 -10.39 1.00 24.12
C LEU A 147 -9.58 1.64 23.00
N LEU A 148 -9.26 2.93 23.14
CA LEU A 148 -8.44 3.65 22.16
C LEU A 148 -7.03 3.07 22.08
N SER A 149 -6.41 2.76 23.22
CA SER A 149 -5.10 2.11 23.27
C SER A 149 -5.11 0.74 22.58
N GLN A 150 -6.15 -0.09 22.81
CA GLN A 150 -6.27 -1.39 22.13
C GLN A 150 -6.39 -1.24 20.61
N LEU A 151 -7.14 -0.24 20.14
CA LEU A 151 -7.27 0.05 18.71
C LEU A 151 -5.94 0.56 18.12
N GLN A 152 -5.22 1.41 18.84
CA GLN A 152 -3.90 1.90 18.43
C GLN A 152 -2.89 0.75 18.32
N ASP A 153 -2.85 -0.16 19.30
CA ASP A 153 -2.00 -1.35 19.26
C ASP A 153 -2.33 -2.25 18.08
N ALA A 154 -3.62 -2.43 17.76
CA ALA A 154 -4.05 -3.20 16.60
C ALA A 154 -3.58 -2.55 15.27
N VAL A 155 -3.69 -1.22 15.15
CA VAL A 155 -3.19 -0.48 13.98
C VAL A 155 -1.67 -0.61 13.86
N ALA A 156 -0.94 -0.47 14.97
CA ALA A 156 0.51 -0.63 15.01
C ALA A 156 0.94 -2.04 14.62
N ALA A 157 0.23 -3.07 15.11
CA ALA A 157 0.47 -4.47 14.76
C ALA A 157 0.23 -4.76 13.27
N ILE A 158 -0.83 -4.19 12.67
CA ILE A 158 -1.07 -4.29 11.22
C ILE A 158 0.03 -3.58 10.44
N ASN A 159 0.43 -2.37 10.85
CA ASN A 159 1.51 -1.63 10.19
C ASN A 159 2.84 -2.40 10.26
N GLY A 160 3.14 -3.06 11.38
CA GLY A 160 4.33 -3.90 11.56
C GLY A 160 4.39 -5.11 10.63
N GLN A 161 3.26 -5.52 10.03
CA GLN A 161 3.19 -6.61 9.04
C GLN A 161 3.46 -6.13 7.59
N VAL A 162 3.62 -4.82 7.37
CA VAL A 162 4.01 -4.30 6.06
C VAL A 162 5.37 -4.86 5.66
N GLY A 163 5.44 -5.41 4.45
CA GLY A 163 6.65 -6.07 3.93
C GLY A 163 6.70 -7.58 4.15
N SER A 164 5.93 -8.12 5.09
CA SER A 164 5.81 -9.58 5.33
C SER A 164 4.44 -10.15 4.93
N THR A 165 3.42 -9.30 4.87
CA THR A 165 2.04 -9.70 4.56
C THR A 165 1.53 -8.98 3.31
N PRO A 166 0.79 -9.66 2.41
CA PRO A 166 0.20 -9.02 1.23
C PRO A 166 -0.71 -7.85 1.57
N PHE A 167 -0.58 -6.73 0.86
CA PHE A 167 -1.33 -5.49 1.14
C PHE A 167 -2.85 -5.64 1.16
N VAL A 168 -3.42 -6.52 0.32
CA VAL A 168 -4.87 -6.79 0.32
C VAL A 168 -5.32 -7.39 1.65
N ARG A 169 -4.51 -8.25 2.28
CA ARG A 169 -4.84 -8.83 3.60
C ARG A 169 -4.79 -7.77 4.69
N LEU A 170 -3.77 -6.93 4.68
CA LEU A 170 -3.65 -5.81 5.62
C LEU A 170 -4.84 -4.84 5.47
N GLN A 171 -5.29 -4.59 4.24
CA GLN A 171 -6.44 -3.72 3.98
C GLN A 171 -7.72 -4.25 4.64
N LEU A 172 -7.94 -5.56 4.61
CA LEU A 172 -9.11 -6.21 5.21
C LEU A 172 -9.04 -6.20 6.73
N GLN A 173 -7.85 -6.47 7.28
CA GLN A 173 -7.61 -6.40 8.72
C GLN A 173 -7.88 -5.00 9.28
N LEU A 174 -7.49 -3.95 8.54
CA LEU A 174 -7.65 -2.57 8.99
C LEU A 174 -9.07 -2.01 8.80
N ALA A 175 -9.85 -2.57 7.86
CA ALA A 175 -11.15 -2.03 7.47
C ALA A 175 -12.14 -1.81 8.62
N PRO A 176 -12.30 -2.73 9.60
CA PRO A 176 -13.19 -2.50 10.74
C PRO A 176 -12.77 -1.31 11.60
N ILE A 177 -11.46 -1.07 11.75
CA ILE A 177 -10.93 0.04 12.55
C ILE A 177 -11.16 1.37 11.80
N VAL A 178 -10.98 1.39 10.48
CA VAL A 178 -11.30 2.56 9.63
C VAL A 178 -12.78 2.96 9.78
N GLU A 179 -13.67 1.98 9.70
CA GLU A 179 -15.11 2.20 9.83
C GLU A 179 -15.48 2.71 11.24
N SER A 180 -14.88 2.11 12.26
CA SER A 180 -15.06 2.52 13.67
C SER A 180 -14.58 3.95 13.89
N CYS A 181 -13.40 4.33 13.39
CA CYS A 181 -12.90 5.71 13.45
C CYS A 181 -13.85 6.68 12.75
N GLY A 182 -14.35 6.33 11.56
CA GLY A 182 -15.29 7.15 10.81
C GLY A 182 -16.60 7.40 11.53
N ARG A 183 -17.13 6.40 12.23
CA ARG A 183 -18.32 6.57 13.07
C ARG A 183 -18.03 7.36 14.33
N LEU A 184 -16.95 7.04 15.05
CA LEU A 184 -16.58 7.75 16.27
C LEU A 184 -16.38 9.24 16.01
N LEU A 185 -15.76 9.63 14.89
CA LEU A 185 -15.56 11.03 14.52
C LEU A 185 -16.85 11.83 14.22
N GLN A 186 -18.00 11.18 14.07
CA GLN A 186 -19.29 11.85 13.84
C GLN A 186 -19.97 12.35 15.12
N PHE A 187 -19.50 11.89 16.29
CA PHE A 187 -20.09 12.25 17.58
C PHE A 187 -19.28 13.35 18.25
N ASP A 188 -19.97 14.23 18.97
CA ASP A 188 -19.34 15.16 19.91
C ASP A 188 -18.97 14.40 21.19
N HIS A 189 -17.67 14.38 21.52
CA HIS A 189 -17.15 13.65 22.67
C HIS A 189 -16.77 14.61 23.81
N VAL A 190 -17.17 14.25 25.03
CA VAL A 190 -16.65 14.84 26.28
C VAL A 190 -15.63 13.84 26.84
N GLY A 191 -14.48 13.68 26.18
CA GLY A 191 -13.54 12.58 26.45
C GLY A 191 -12.20 12.72 25.72
N PRO A 192 -11.38 11.65 25.61
CA PRO A 192 -10.00 11.67 25.11
C PRO A 192 -9.91 12.01 23.61
N TYR A 193 -10.09 13.30 23.30
CA TYR A 193 -10.23 13.82 21.94
C TYR A 193 -8.94 13.68 21.13
N ASP A 194 -7.80 14.00 21.76
CA ASP A 194 -6.49 13.96 21.09
C ASP A 194 -6.10 12.51 20.78
N GLU A 195 -6.38 11.55 21.66
CA GLU A 195 -6.11 10.11 21.45
C GLU A 195 -6.95 9.53 20.32
N LEU A 196 -8.24 9.92 20.22
CA LEU A 196 -9.09 9.54 19.10
C LEU A 196 -8.60 10.16 17.79
N MET A 197 -8.21 11.44 17.79
CA MET A 197 -7.66 12.10 16.60
C MET A 197 -6.35 11.43 16.15
N LEU A 198 -5.49 11.04 17.09
CA LEU A 198 -4.25 10.29 16.80
C LEU A 198 -4.55 8.93 16.17
N LEU A 199 -5.42 8.13 16.81
CA LEU A 199 -5.85 6.84 16.29
C LEU A 199 -6.40 6.96 14.86
N ALA A 200 -7.32 7.90 14.64
CA ALA A 200 -7.94 8.08 13.33
C ALA A 200 -6.93 8.59 12.29
N THR A 201 -6.01 9.48 12.67
CA THR A 201 -4.92 9.96 11.81
C THR A 201 -4.09 8.79 11.29
N ASP A 202 -3.60 7.94 12.20
CA ASP A 202 -2.74 6.82 11.86
C ASP A 202 -3.49 5.74 11.08
N THR A 203 -4.74 5.47 11.47
CA THR A 203 -5.62 4.52 10.79
C THR A 203 -5.89 4.94 9.35
N TYR A 204 -6.27 6.19 9.11
CA TYR A 204 -6.55 6.68 7.77
C TYR A 204 -5.29 6.79 6.92
N ALA A 205 -4.15 7.23 7.48
CA ALA A 205 -2.89 7.27 6.76
C ALA A 205 -2.43 5.86 6.33
N LEU A 206 -2.55 4.87 7.21
CA LEU A 206 -2.23 3.48 6.87
C LEU A 206 -3.22 2.93 5.82
N ALA A 207 -4.52 3.15 5.99
CA ALA A 207 -5.53 2.72 5.04
C ALA A 207 -5.32 3.34 3.65
N ALA A 208 -4.93 4.62 3.59
CA ALA A 208 -4.58 5.32 2.37
C ALA A 208 -3.37 4.68 1.67
N ARG A 209 -2.31 4.35 2.41
CA ARG A 209 -1.15 3.61 1.88
C ARG A 209 -1.57 2.26 1.31
N LEU A 210 -2.36 1.47 2.04
CA LEU A 210 -2.82 0.16 1.58
C LEU A 210 -3.70 0.26 0.33
N ALA A 211 -4.56 1.28 0.25
CA ALA A 211 -5.35 1.56 -0.95
C ALA A 211 -4.45 1.88 -2.16
N PHE A 212 -3.41 2.70 -1.98
CA PHE A 212 -2.45 3.01 -3.04
C PHE A 212 -1.70 1.78 -3.56
N GLU A 213 -1.20 0.93 -2.65
CA GLU A 213 -0.48 -0.29 -3.00
C GLU A 213 -1.39 -1.28 -3.74
N THR A 214 -2.67 -1.33 -3.38
CA THR A 214 -3.70 -2.15 -4.07
C THR A 214 -4.31 -1.48 -5.31
N ARG A 215 -3.69 -0.39 -5.80
CA ARG A 215 -4.06 0.36 -7.01
C ARG A 215 -5.44 1.03 -6.97
N ASP A 216 -5.80 1.56 -5.80
CA ASP A 216 -7.01 2.34 -5.60
C ASP A 216 -6.68 3.78 -5.23
N ASP A 217 -6.22 4.50 -6.25
CA ASP A 217 -5.67 5.86 -6.10
C ASP A 217 -6.73 6.85 -5.62
N GLU A 218 -7.98 6.71 -6.06
CA GLU A 218 -9.09 7.57 -5.62
C GLU A 218 -9.32 7.45 -4.11
N ILE A 219 -9.41 6.23 -3.60
CA ILE A 219 -9.59 5.97 -2.17
C ILE A 219 -8.33 6.37 -1.39
N ALA A 220 -7.14 6.14 -1.94
CA ALA A 220 -5.90 6.57 -1.29
C ALA A 220 -5.86 8.09 -1.10
N MET A 221 -6.23 8.87 -2.13
CA MET A 221 -6.27 10.33 -2.05
C MET A 221 -7.31 10.81 -1.04
N ALA A 222 -8.51 10.21 -1.04
CA ALA A 222 -9.57 10.56 -0.09
C ALA A 222 -9.15 10.30 1.35
N LEU A 223 -8.62 9.12 1.66
CA LEU A 223 -8.20 8.76 3.02
C LEU A 223 -7.01 9.60 3.51
N TYR A 224 -6.08 9.99 2.62
CA TYR A 224 -5.03 10.94 3.01
C TYR A 224 -5.56 12.35 3.28
N ALA A 225 -6.60 12.79 2.56
CA ALA A 225 -7.27 14.05 2.85
C ALA A 225 -7.94 13.99 4.23
N ASP A 226 -8.69 12.92 4.52
CA ASP A 226 -9.31 12.69 5.82
C ASP A 226 -8.28 12.66 6.95
N ALA A 227 -7.18 11.90 6.77
CA ALA A 227 -6.07 11.87 7.73
C ALA A 227 -5.44 13.26 7.96
N THR A 228 -5.31 14.07 6.90
CA THR A 228 -4.76 15.43 7.00
C THR A 228 -5.69 16.36 7.76
N GLU A 229 -7.00 16.24 7.53
CA GLU A 229 -8.02 17.04 8.23
C GLU A 229 -8.05 16.69 9.71
N VAL A 230 -8.13 15.40 10.05
CA VAL A 230 -8.15 14.90 11.43
C VAL A 230 -6.88 15.32 12.17
N ALA A 231 -5.70 15.07 11.59
CA ALA A 231 -4.43 15.52 12.17
C ALA A 231 -4.34 17.04 12.31
N GLY A 232 -5.09 17.78 11.50
CA GLY A 232 -5.19 19.23 11.57
C GLY A 232 -5.84 19.76 12.86
N ARG A 233 -6.59 18.91 13.57
CA ARG A 233 -7.27 19.20 14.84
C ARG A 233 -6.35 19.03 16.05
N LEU A 234 -5.25 18.27 15.90
CA LEU A 234 -4.22 18.12 16.93
C LEU A 234 -3.40 19.39 17.11
N LYS A 235 -2.95 19.62 18.35
CA LYS A 235 -2.07 20.75 18.70
C LYS A 235 -0.68 20.59 18.08
N ASP A 236 -0.09 19.40 18.18
CA ASP A 236 1.20 19.12 17.56
C ASP A 236 1.05 18.91 16.05
N ARG A 237 1.64 19.82 15.27
CA ARG A 237 1.60 19.78 13.81
C ARG A 237 2.47 18.68 13.20
N SER A 238 3.31 17.99 13.98
CA SER A 238 4.11 16.88 13.47
C SER A 238 3.26 15.74 12.91
N HIS A 239 2.11 15.42 13.48
CA HIS A 239 1.22 14.37 12.93
C HIS A 239 0.69 14.74 11.54
N ARG A 240 0.22 15.98 11.38
CA ARG A 240 -0.27 16.47 10.09
C ARG A 240 0.84 16.51 9.04
N ALA A 241 2.04 16.93 9.43
CA ALA A 241 3.21 16.88 8.55
C ALA A 241 3.57 15.43 8.16
N ALA A 242 3.53 14.48 9.11
CA ALA A 242 3.80 13.06 8.84
C ALA A 242 2.84 12.48 7.80
N VAL A 243 1.54 12.78 7.91
CA VAL A 243 0.53 12.41 6.92
C VAL A 243 0.86 13.03 5.56
N GLN A 244 1.10 14.35 5.52
CA GLN A 244 1.36 15.06 4.27
C GLN A 244 2.65 14.59 3.57
N THR A 245 3.71 14.26 4.29
CA THR A 245 4.93 13.69 3.67
C THR A 245 4.65 12.36 2.98
N SER A 246 3.83 11.49 3.59
CA SER A 246 3.43 10.21 2.99
C SER A 246 2.49 10.44 1.80
N HIS A 247 1.55 11.38 1.94
CA HIS A 247 0.64 11.80 0.88
C HIS A 247 1.39 12.35 -0.34
N THR A 248 2.43 13.16 -0.16
CA THR A 248 3.27 13.66 -1.26
C THR A 248 3.79 12.52 -2.13
N MET A 249 4.32 11.46 -1.52
CA MET A 249 4.87 10.31 -2.25
C MET A 249 3.77 9.54 -2.99
N VAL A 250 2.63 9.34 -2.35
CA VAL A 250 1.50 8.66 -2.99
C VAL A 250 0.94 9.50 -4.14
N ALA A 251 0.76 10.81 -3.96
CA ALA A 251 0.30 11.72 -5.01
C ALA A 251 1.24 11.70 -6.22
N LEU A 252 2.56 11.77 -5.98
CA LEU A 252 3.58 11.65 -7.03
C LEU A 252 3.43 10.33 -7.80
N HIS A 253 3.37 9.20 -7.09
CA HIS A 253 3.42 7.87 -7.71
C HIS A 253 2.10 7.37 -8.28
N ALA A 254 0.97 7.90 -7.81
CA ALA A 254 -0.35 7.63 -8.34
C ALA A 254 -0.60 8.41 -9.63
N THR A 255 -0.25 9.71 -9.64
CA THR A 255 -0.66 10.64 -10.70
C THR A 255 0.45 11.03 -11.67
N ASN A 256 1.72 10.82 -11.29
CA ASN A 256 2.89 11.38 -11.96
C ASN A 256 2.85 12.92 -12.08
N ASN A 257 2.07 13.60 -11.25
CA ASN A 257 1.95 15.06 -11.21
C ASN A 257 2.87 15.64 -10.13
N VAL A 258 4.05 16.07 -10.57
CA VAL A 258 5.09 16.59 -9.67
C VAL A 258 4.66 17.91 -9.02
N ASP A 259 3.92 18.77 -9.73
CA ASP A 259 3.45 20.05 -9.19
C ASP A 259 2.44 19.88 -8.05
N ALA A 260 1.53 18.90 -8.19
CA ALA A 260 0.60 18.55 -7.13
C ALA A 260 1.35 18.01 -5.89
N ALA A 261 2.31 17.11 -6.10
CA ALA A 261 3.16 16.59 -5.03
C ALA A 261 3.97 17.69 -4.34
N LEU A 262 4.50 18.67 -5.10
CA LEU A 262 5.28 19.79 -4.58
C LEU A 262 4.46 20.71 -3.67
N LYS A 263 3.20 20.97 -4.03
CA LYS A 263 2.28 21.74 -3.17
C LYS A 263 2.08 21.07 -1.81
N ILE A 264 1.87 19.75 -1.80
CA ILE A 264 1.71 18.98 -0.56
C ILE A 264 3.03 18.97 0.23
N ALA A 265 4.18 18.79 -0.44
CA ALA A 265 5.50 18.76 0.21
C ALA A 265 5.82 20.08 0.93
N ARG A 266 5.50 21.22 0.29
CA ARG A 266 5.68 22.54 0.90
C ARG A 266 4.80 22.72 2.14
N ALA A 267 3.53 22.29 2.07
CA ALA A 267 2.65 22.29 3.23
C ALA A 267 3.21 21.43 4.37
N ALA A 268 3.72 20.23 4.05
CA ALA A 268 4.35 19.33 5.01
C ALA A 268 5.54 19.98 5.72
N THR A 269 6.42 20.66 4.98
CA THR A 269 7.56 21.36 5.60
C THR A 269 7.12 22.50 6.51
N ALA A 270 6.08 23.25 6.13
CA ALA A 270 5.55 24.34 6.94
C ALA A 270 4.90 23.82 8.24
N ASP A 271 4.17 22.71 8.18
CA ASP A 271 3.58 22.07 9.35
C ASP A 271 4.67 21.43 10.23
N ALA A 272 5.70 20.79 9.65
CA ALA A 272 6.79 20.17 10.41
C ALA A 272 7.66 21.17 11.17
N HIS A 273 7.80 22.41 10.68
CA HIS A 273 8.47 23.48 11.43
C HIS A 273 7.69 23.94 12.66
N ARG A 274 6.36 23.78 12.65
CA ARG A 274 5.48 24.11 13.79
C ARG A 274 5.23 22.92 14.71
N GLY A 275 5.72 21.74 14.36
CA GLY A 275 5.61 20.52 15.16
C GLY A 275 6.86 20.27 16.01
N THR A 276 6.72 19.35 16.98
CA THR A 276 7.77 19.06 17.97
C THR A 276 8.76 17.97 17.54
N SER A 277 8.42 17.14 16.54
CA SER A 277 9.31 16.06 16.06
C SER A 277 10.35 16.54 15.04
N TYR A 278 11.62 16.34 15.39
CA TYR A 278 12.75 16.55 14.50
C TYR A 278 12.81 15.48 13.40
N ALA A 279 12.43 14.24 13.71
CA ALA A 279 12.37 13.16 12.72
C ALA A 279 11.40 13.47 11.58
N ILE A 280 10.19 13.96 11.90
CA ILE A 280 9.22 14.39 10.88
C ILE A 280 9.72 15.62 10.11
N ARG A 281 10.37 16.57 10.78
CA ARG A 281 10.93 17.75 10.09
C ARG A 281 12.03 17.36 9.11
N ALA A 282 12.95 16.48 9.50
CA ALA A 282 13.98 15.97 8.61
C ALA A 282 13.36 15.22 7.42
N ARG A 283 12.38 14.35 7.67
CA ARG A 283 11.65 13.63 6.62
C ARG A 283 10.92 14.57 5.66
N ALA A 284 10.27 15.61 6.17
CA ALA A 284 9.57 16.59 5.35
C ALA A 284 10.52 17.35 4.42
N HIS A 285 11.69 17.74 4.92
CA HIS A 285 12.73 18.34 4.09
C HIS A 285 13.30 17.37 3.05
N ALA A 286 13.52 16.10 3.42
CA ALA A 286 14.02 15.07 2.49
C ALA A 286 13.02 14.79 1.35
N VAL A 287 11.74 14.67 1.66
CA VAL A 287 10.66 14.50 0.67
C VAL A 287 10.56 15.73 -0.23
N HIS A 288 10.61 16.94 0.35
CA HIS A 288 10.61 18.17 -0.45
C HIS A 288 11.82 18.24 -1.39
N ALA A 289 13.01 17.85 -0.91
CA ALA A 289 14.22 17.78 -1.72
C ALA A 289 14.04 16.84 -2.92
N GLU A 290 13.47 15.65 -2.69
CA GLU A 290 13.20 14.69 -3.77
C GLU A 290 12.27 15.28 -4.83
N ILE A 291 11.17 15.91 -4.42
CA ILE A 291 10.22 16.50 -5.37
C ILE A 291 10.89 17.62 -6.18
N CYS A 292 11.67 18.50 -5.53
CA CYS A 292 12.44 19.54 -6.22
C CYS A 292 13.43 18.95 -7.22
N ALA A 293 14.16 17.89 -6.84
CA ALA A 293 15.11 17.23 -7.73
C ALA A 293 14.41 16.66 -8.98
N ARG A 294 13.25 15.99 -8.80
CA ARG A 294 12.43 15.49 -9.90
C ARG A 294 11.85 16.59 -10.80
N SER A 295 11.59 17.77 -10.24
CA SER A 295 11.17 18.96 -10.98
C SER A 295 12.31 19.70 -11.69
N GLY A 296 13.56 19.22 -11.60
CA GLY A 296 14.74 19.92 -12.15
C GLY A 296 15.18 21.14 -11.34
N GLN A 297 14.64 21.34 -10.12
CA GLN A 297 14.99 22.43 -9.20
C GLN A 297 16.18 22.01 -8.33
N ALA A 298 17.35 21.83 -8.95
CA ALA A 298 18.52 21.23 -8.31
C ALA A 298 19.05 22.03 -7.10
N ARG A 299 18.97 23.36 -7.16
CA ARG A 299 19.40 24.25 -6.07
C ARG A 299 18.48 24.09 -4.86
N GLU A 300 17.16 24.17 -5.08
CA GLU A 300 16.14 24.00 -4.06
C GLU A 300 16.19 22.60 -3.44
N ALA A 301 16.48 21.58 -4.24
CA ALA A 301 16.68 20.22 -3.78
C ALA A 301 17.87 20.13 -2.81
N THR A 302 19.03 20.68 -3.21
CA THR A 302 20.23 20.71 -2.36
C THR A 302 19.99 21.45 -1.05
N GLU A 303 19.38 22.64 -1.11
CA GLU A 303 19.07 23.42 0.08
C GLU A 303 18.09 22.70 1.03
N ALA A 304 17.09 22.01 0.49
CA ALA A 304 16.16 21.23 1.29
C ALA A 304 16.84 20.01 1.93
N LEU A 305 17.73 19.34 1.19
CA LEU A 305 18.47 18.20 1.71
C LEU A 305 19.48 18.61 2.80
N ASP A 306 20.16 19.75 2.65
CA ASP A 306 21.03 20.30 3.69
C ASP A 306 20.26 20.62 4.97
N ARG A 307 19.03 21.13 4.84
CA ARG A 307 18.13 21.32 6.00
C ARG A 307 17.74 19.99 6.63
N ALA A 308 17.49 18.96 5.83
CA ALA A 308 17.22 17.62 6.34
C ALA A 308 18.41 17.13 7.18
N TRP A 309 19.64 17.13 6.64
CA TRP A 309 20.85 16.72 7.34
C TRP A 309 21.05 17.45 8.68
N LYS A 310 20.98 18.78 8.67
CA LYS A 310 21.07 19.60 9.89
C LYS A 310 20.01 19.26 10.93
N THR A 311 18.83 18.80 10.49
CA THR A 311 17.74 18.41 11.38
C THR A 311 17.98 17.02 11.97
N VAL A 312 18.56 16.09 11.20
CA VAL A 312 18.87 14.74 11.71
C VAL A 312 19.92 14.79 12.83
N ASP A 313 20.85 15.74 12.77
CA ASP A 313 21.83 15.97 13.85
C ASP A 313 21.20 16.38 15.19
N GLN A 314 19.92 16.80 15.18
CA GLN A 314 19.15 17.22 16.35
C GLN A 314 18.21 16.13 16.86
N LEU A 315 18.24 14.93 16.28
CA LEU A 315 17.40 13.83 16.74
C LEU A 315 17.74 13.44 18.16
N THR A 316 16.71 13.36 18.98
CA THR A 316 16.78 12.82 20.34
C THR A 316 16.34 11.35 20.32
N VAL A 317 16.80 10.57 21.29
CA VAL A 317 16.37 9.16 21.47
C VAL A 317 14.86 9.08 21.71
N ASP A 318 14.27 10.12 22.30
CA ASP A 318 12.85 10.18 22.67
C ASP A 318 11.95 10.82 21.59
N ASP A 319 12.43 11.01 20.35
CA ASP A 319 11.56 11.57 19.28
C ASP A 319 10.37 10.61 19.02
N PRO A 320 9.12 11.08 19.13
CA PRO A 320 7.93 10.24 18.95
C PRO A 320 7.84 9.55 17.57
N HIS A 321 8.60 10.03 16.58
CA HIS A 321 8.64 9.51 15.22
C HIS A 321 10.05 9.03 14.83
N GLY A 322 10.83 8.49 15.78
CA GLY A 322 12.23 8.07 15.61
C GLY A 322 12.52 7.03 14.52
N GLY A 323 11.51 6.53 13.79
CA GLY A 323 11.69 5.65 12.63
C GLY A 323 12.40 6.29 11.43
N PHE A 324 12.49 7.63 11.37
CA PHE A 324 13.30 8.35 10.39
C PHE A 324 14.62 8.83 10.99
N ASN A 325 15.74 8.42 10.39
CA ASN A 325 17.09 8.63 10.91
C ASN A 325 18.11 8.90 9.78
N VAL A 326 19.40 8.98 10.11
CA VAL A 326 20.51 9.18 9.16
C VAL A 326 20.48 8.14 8.02
N ASP A 327 20.25 6.87 8.35
CA ASP A 327 20.25 5.78 7.37
C ASP A 327 19.12 5.92 6.35
N ARG A 328 17.94 6.39 6.79
CA ARG A 328 16.83 6.72 5.89
C ARG A 328 17.13 7.94 5.04
N LEU A 329 17.80 8.95 5.61
CA LEU A 329 18.17 10.16 4.87
C LEU A 329 19.16 9.88 3.74
N ASN A 330 20.09 8.94 3.92
CA ASN A 330 20.99 8.49 2.84
C ASN A 330 20.23 8.03 1.58
N GLY A 331 19.07 7.38 1.74
CA GLY A 331 18.24 6.96 0.60
C GLY A 331 17.69 8.15 -0.18
N PHE A 332 17.23 9.20 0.51
CA PHE A 332 16.78 10.45 -0.12
C PHE A 332 17.92 11.24 -0.76
N ASP A 333 19.09 11.29 -0.11
CA ASP A 333 20.29 11.92 -0.65
C ASP A 333 20.67 11.30 -2.00
N GLY A 334 20.77 9.97 -2.04
CA GLY A 334 21.10 9.24 -3.25
C GLY A 334 20.04 9.40 -4.35
N LEU A 335 18.76 9.44 -3.99
CA LEU A 335 17.67 9.68 -4.94
C LEU A 335 17.70 11.11 -5.50
N CYS A 336 17.96 12.12 -4.66
CA CYS A 336 18.14 13.49 -5.11
C CYS A 336 19.32 13.60 -6.08
N ALA A 337 20.48 13.03 -5.71
CA ALA A 337 21.68 12.96 -6.55
C ALA A 337 21.38 12.32 -7.91
N LEU A 338 20.59 11.24 -7.93
CA LEU A 338 20.17 10.58 -9.15
C LEU A 338 19.36 11.52 -10.05
N HIS A 339 18.38 12.26 -9.51
CA HIS A 339 17.56 13.15 -10.35
C HIS A 339 18.31 14.40 -10.84
N ILE A 340 19.30 14.90 -10.09
CA ILE A 340 20.13 16.04 -10.52
C ILE A 340 21.30 15.63 -11.45
N GLY A 341 21.51 14.34 -11.68
CA GLY A 341 22.49 13.82 -12.65
C GLY A 341 23.83 13.39 -12.05
N ASP A 342 23.99 13.37 -10.73
CA ASP A 342 25.20 12.91 -10.06
C ASP A 342 25.10 11.42 -9.71
N ALA A 343 25.40 10.56 -10.70
CA ALA A 343 25.32 9.11 -10.54
C ALA A 343 26.33 8.54 -9.53
N GLY A 344 27.48 9.21 -9.35
CA GLY A 344 28.52 8.78 -8.41
C GLY A 344 28.08 8.96 -6.96
N ARG A 345 27.57 10.15 -6.61
CA ARG A 345 26.96 10.39 -5.30
C ARG A 345 25.72 9.53 -5.08
N ALA A 346 24.87 9.39 -6.10
CA ALA A 346 23.70 8.53 -6.03
C ALA A 346 24.06 7.10 -5.60
N HIS A 347 25.05 6.50 -6.27
CA HIS A 347 25.55 5.17 -5.93
C HIS A 347 26.01 5.07 -4.48
N GLN A 348 26.90 5.98 -4.03
CA GLN A 348 27.47 5.93 -2.68
C GLN A 348 26.39 6.03 -1.60
N SER A 349 25.44 6.95 -1.75
CA SER A 349 24.40 7.17 -0.72
C SER A 349 23.34 6.07 -0.73
N LEU A 350 22.95 5.57 -1.90
CA LEU A 350 22.01 4.44 -2.01
C LEU A 350 22.61 3.13 -1.47
N ASP A 351 23.90 2.87 -1.71
CA ASP A 351 24.61 1.70 -1.18
C ASP A 351 24.69 1.69 0.36
N ARG A 352 24.99 2.86 0.96
CA ARG A 352 24.92 3.03 2.42
C ARG A 352 23.51 2.81 2.95
N SER A 353 22.50 3.37 2.27
CA SER A 353 21.10 3.18 2.66
C SER A 353 20.71 1.70 2.62
N LEU A 354 21.05 1.00 1.54
CA LEU A 354 20.76 -0.43 1.38
C LEU A 354 21.39 -1.27 2.50
N SER A 355 22.65 -0.98 2.87
CA SER A 355 23.38 -1.67 3.93
C SER A 355 22.75 -1.54 5.33
N ALA A 356 21.95 -0.49 5.55
CA ALA A 356 21.26 -0.21 6.80
C ALA A 356 19.84 -0.82 6.86
N LEU A 357 19.23 -1.13 5.73
CA LEU A 357 17.89 -1.71 5.64
C LEU A 357 17.92 -3.22 5.92
N ARG A 358 17.92 -3.60 7.20
CA ARG A 358 18.11 -4.99 7.64
C ARG A 358 16.86 -5.67 8.18
N LEU A 359 15.82 -4.91 8.52
CA LEU A 359 14.63 -5.45 9.17
C LEU A 359 13.64 -5.99 8.15
N SER A 360 12.78 -6.93 8.56
CA SER A 360 11.72 -7.47 7.71
C SER A 360 10.76 -6.39 7.20
N GLY A 361 10.44 -5.39 8.04
CA GLY A 361 9.63 -4.24 7.67
C GLY A 361 10.25 -3.33 6.60
N ASP A 362 11.55 -3.48 6.33
CA ASP A 362 12.27 -2.70 5.32
C ASP A 362 12.15 -3.27 3.91
N LEU A 363 11.56 -4.45 3.75
CA LEU A 363 11.64 -5.20 2.49
C LEU A 363 11.12 -4.38 1.30
N VAL A 364 10.02 -3.64 1.46
CA VAL A 364 9.50 -2.74 0.40
C VAL A 364 10.51 -1.63 0.07
N GLN A 365 11.10 -1.01 1.09
CA GLN A 365 12.08 0.07 0.89
C GLN A 365 13.36 -0.45 0.24
N ARG A 366 13.81 -1.66 0.61
CA ARG A 366 14.95 -2.32 -0.06
C ARG A 366 14.71 -2.49 -1.54
N GLY A 367 13.51 -2.94 -1.94
CA GLY A 367 13.16 -3.06 -3.36
C GLY A 367 13.23 -1.74 -4.11
N ILE A 368 12.82 -0.63 -3.46
CA ILE A 368 12.92 0.72 -4.04
C ILE A 368 14.37 1.14 -4.18
N VAL A 369 15.16 1.04 -3.10
CA VAL A 369 16.57 1.44 -3.08
C VAL A 369 17.40 0.60 -4.05
N ASN A 370 17.16 -0.70 -4.15
CA ASN A 370 17.82 -1.56 -5.14
C ASN A 370 17.54 -1.12 -6.58
N ALA A 371 16.29 -0.81 -6.91
CA ALA A 371 15.94 -0.35 -8.26
C ALA A 371 16.53 1.04 -8.57
N ASP A 372 16.59 1.94 -7.60
CA ASP A 372 17.23 3.25 -7.76
C ASP A 372 18.76 3.13 -7.85
N LEU A 373 19.39 2.23 -7.08
CA LEU A 373 20.82 1.93 -7.14
C LEU A 373 21.20 1.29 -8.49
N ALA A 374 20.35 0.40 -9.01
CA ALA A 374 20.50 -0.16 -10.35
C ALA A 374 20.55 0.94 -11.42
N LEU A 375 19.67 1.94 -11.33
CA LEU A 375 19.68 3.07 -12.25
C LEU A 375 20.95 3.93 -12.09
N ALA A 376 21.48 4.08 -10.87
CA ALA A 376 22.78 4.73 -10.66
C ALA A 376 23.92 3.95 -11.34
N ARG A 377 23.98 2.62 -11.20
CA ARG A 377 24.96 1.76 -11.91
C ARG A 377 24.88 1.91 -13.43
N LEU A 378 23.65 1.92 -13.97
CA LEU A 378 23.44 2.12 -15.40
C LEU A 378 24.01 3.45 -15.89
N ARG A 379 23.79 4.54 -15.15
CA ARG A 379 24.31 5.88 -15.48
C ARG A 379 25.82 5.99 -15.33
N LEU A 380 26.44 5.13 -14.52
CA LEU A 380 27.89 4.98 -14.43
C LEU A 380 28.47 4.12 -15.57
N GLY A 381 27.64 3.66 -16.50
CA GLY A 381 28.07 2.86 -17.65
C GLY A 381 28.19 1.36 -17.36
N ASP A 382 27.59 0.88 -16.28
CA ASP A 382 27.59 -0.53 -15.90
C ASP A 382 26.17 -1.15 -15.99
N PRO A 383 25.75 -1.56 -17.20
CA PRO A 383 24.44 -2.16 -17.43
C PRO A 383 24.31 -3.58 -16.83
N PHE A 384 25.43 -4.29 -16.63
CA PHE A 384 25.42 -5.62 -16.04
C PHE A 384 25.12 -5.54 -14.55
N ALA A 385 25.84 -4.70 -13.80
CA ALA A 385 25.55 -4.48 -12.38
C ALA A 385 24.17 -3.85 -12.16
N CYS A 386 23.67 -3.05 -13.10
CA CYS A 386 22.28 -2.60 -13.10
C CYS A 386 21.32 -3.79 -13.08
N VAL A 387 21.51 -4.74 -13.99
CA VAL A 387 20.65 -5.91 -14.14
C VAL A 387 20.72 -6.83 -12.92
N ASP A 388 21.91 -7.08 -12.36
CA ASP A 388 22.06 -7.87 -11.14
C ASP A 388 21.21 -7.32 -9.98
N LEU A 389 21.26 -6.01 -9.75
CA LEU A 389 20.45 -5.34 -8.74
C LEU A 389 18.94 -5.39 -9.04
N LEU A 390 18.56 -5.38 -10.33
CA LEU A 390 17.16 -5.50 -10.73
C LEU A 390 16.60 -6.90 -10.47
N HIS A 391 17.40 -7.97 -10.52
CA HIS A 391 16.92 -9.30 -10.13
C HIS A 391 16.45 -9.32 -8.67
N GLU A 392 17.26 -8.79 -7.73
CA GLU A 392 16.85 -8.70 -6.32
C GLU A 392 15.59 -7.81 -6.14
N ALA A 393 15.53 -6.69 -6.85
CA ALA A 393 14.36 -5.82 -6.81
C ALA A 393 13.08 -6.52 -7.32
N VAL A 394 13.18 -7.38 -8.34
CA VAL A 394 12.08 -8.18 -8.87
C VAL A 394 11.57 -9.18 -7.82
N ASP A 395 12.47 -9.91 -7.17
CA ASP A 395 12.11 -10.88 -6.12
C ASP A 395 11.39 -10.21 -4.95
N ILE A 396 11.95 -9.10 -4.46
CA ILE A 396 11.36 -8.29 -3.39
C ILE A 396 9.98 -7.76 -3.82
N THR A 397 9.86 -7.28 -5.05
CA THR A 397 8.59 -6.76 -5.58
C THR A 397 7.53 -7.85 -5.64
N ALA A 398 7.89 -9.08 -6.04
CA ALA A 398 6.96 -10.19 -6.08
C ALA A 398 6.56 -10.68 -4.68
N ALA A 399 7.48 -10.68 -3.73
CA ALA A 399 7.19 -11.07 -2.35
C ALA A 399 6.26 -10.07 -1.65
N THR A 400 6.49 -8.78 -1.86
CA THR A 400 5.77 -7.71 -1.17
C THR A 400 4.53 -7.20 -1.90
N GLY A 401 4.49 -7.33 -3.23
CA GLY A 401 3.49 -6.68 -4.09
C GLY A 401 3.69 -5.16 -4.20
N GLY A 402 4.85 -4.62 -3.80
CA GLY A 402 5.11 -3.18 -3.76
C GLY A 402 4.94 -2.49 -5.11
N ARG A 403 4.08 -1.46 -5.16
CA ARG A 403 3.78 -0.74 -6.40
C ARG A 403 4.94 0.14 -6.86
N VAL A 404 5.56 0.87 -5.94
CA VAL A 404 6.69 1.78 -6.24
C VAL A 404 7.91 1.04 -6.78
N PRO A 405 8.44 -0.04 -6.15
CA PRO A 405 9.56 -0.75 -6.73
C PRO A 405 9.21 -1.35 -8.11
N ALA A 406 7.98 -1.84 -8.31
CA ALA A 406 7.52 -2.26 -9.64
C ALA A 406 7.56 -1.13 -10.69
N GLN A 407 7.20 0.11 -10.31
CA GLN A 407 7.33 1.28 -11.19
C GLN A 407 8.79 1.59 -11.51
N ARG A 408 9.70 1.50 -10.52
CA ARG A 408 11.13 1.74 -10.71
C ARG A 408 11.79 0.70 -11.61
N ILE A 409 11.49 -0.58 -11.43
CA ILE A 409 11.97 -1.68 -12.29
C ILE A 409 11.58 -1.41 -13.74
N ARG A 410 10.33 -1.02 -14.00
CA ARG A 410 9.88 -0.69 -15.37
C ARG A 410 10.64 0.50 -15.98
N LEU A 411 10.96 1.52 -15.18
CA LEU A 411 11.74 2.67 -15.65
C LEU A 411 13.18 2.28 -15.97
N ALA A 412 13.86 1.59 -15.06
CA ALA A 412 15.22 1.11 -15.29
C ALA A 412 15.29 0.16 -16.50
N ARG A 413 14.32 -0.76 -16.63
CA ARG A 413 14.22 -1.66 -17.77
C ARG A 413 14.05 -0.91 -19.10
N ARG A 414 13.25 0.15 -19.13
CA ARG A 414 13.11 1.00 -20.32
C ARG A 414 14.45 1.62 -20.71
N ASP A 415 15.21 2.09 -19.74
CA ASP A 415 16.49 2.77 -19.97
C ASP A 415 17.59 1.77 -20.40
N LEU A 416 17.44 0.48 -20.08
CA LEU A 416 18.27 -0.63 -20.59
C LEU A 416 18.02 -0.99 -22.07
N ARG A 417 17.08 -0.33 -22.77
CA ARG A 417 16.78 -0.62 -24.19
C ARG A 417 18.01 -0.66 -25.12
N PRO A 418 19.07 0.16 -24.96
CA PRO A 418 20.27 0.07 -25.80
C PRO A 418 20.95 -1.31 -25.76
N TRP A 419 20.79 -2.06 -24.67
CA TRP A 419 21.40 -3.39 -24.46
C TRP A 419 20.45 -4.56 -24.77
N ARG A 420 19.36 -4.33 -25.50
CA ARG A 420 18.32 -5.35 -25.81
C ARG A 420 18.82 -6.64 -26.48
N ALA A 421 20.03 -6.65 -27.01
CA ALA A 421 20.63 -7.82 -27.66
C ALA A 421 21.51 -8.64 -26.70
N GLU A 422 21.73 -8.16 -25.47
CA GLU A 422 22.58 -8.80 -24.48
C GLU A 422 21.84 -9.89 -23.71
N ASN A 423 22.53 -11.00 -23.42
CA ASN A 423 21.95 -12.15 -22.74
C ASN A 423 21.47 -11.82 -21.31
N PHE A 424 22.26 -11.06 -20.56
CA PHE A 424 21.91 -10.66 -19.19
C PHE A 424 20.55 -9.93 -19.15
N LEU A 425 20.21 -9.18 -20.19
CA LEU A 425 18.94 -8.46 -20.26
C LEU A 425 17.78 -9.37 -20.66
N ALA A 426 18.03 -10.39 -21.48
CA ALA A 426 17.05 -11.44 -21.77
C ALA A 426 16.73 -12.24 -20.49
N GLU A 427 17.74 -12.59 -19.69
CA GLU A 427 17.57 -13.26 -18.39
C GLU A 427 16.74 -12.41 -17.41
N LEU A 428 16.97 -11.10 -17.37
CA LEU A 428 16.14 -10.19 -16.59
C LEU A 428 14.70 -10.12 -17.09
N ASP A 429 14.48 -10.10 -18.41
CA ASP A 429 13.14 -10.09 -19.00
C ASP A 429 12.37 -11.37 -18.68
N ASP A 430 13.03 -12.52 -18.78
CA ASP A 430 12.48 -13.82 -18.39
C ASP A 430 12.15 -13.81 -16.88
N HIS A 431 13.04 -13.31 -16.03
CA HIS A 431 12.78 -13.21 -14.61
C HIS A 431 11.59 -12.29 -14.28
N ILE A 432 11.51 -11.11 -14.90
CA ILE A 432 10.36 -10.21 -14.77
C ILE A 432 9.08 -10.90 -15.22
N HIS A 433 9.13 -11.62 -16.34
CA HIS A 433 7.98 -12.37 -16.84
C HIS A 433 7.56 -13.41 -15.81
N ASP A 434 8.43 -14.34 -15.45
CA ASP A 434 8.12 -15.48 -14.56
C ASP A 434 7.74 -15.07 -13.13
N THR A 435 8.20 -13.90 -12.68
CA THR A 435 8.03 -13.45 -11.30
C THR A 435 6.96 -12.38 -11.12
N LEU A 436 6.68 -11.54 -12.13
CA LEU A 436 5.73 -10.43 -12.03
C LEU A 436 4.57 -10.44 -13.05
N ILE A 437 4.67 -11.16 -14.18
CA ILE A 437 3.69 -11.06 -15.29
C ILE A 437 3.06 -12.41 -15.67
N GLY A 438 3.88 -13.43 -15.94
CA GLY A 438 3.51 -14.83 -16.17
C GLY A 438 3.10 -15.56 -14.89
N ARG A 439 3.02 -14.80 -13.80
CA ARG A 439 2.42 -15.15 -12.53
C ARG A 439 1.01 -14.60 -12.53
#